data_AF-A0A4P6TNQ1-F1
#
_entry.id   AF-A0A4P6TNQ1-F1
#
_cell.length_a   1.000
_cell.length_b   1.000
_cell.length_c   1.000
_cell.angle_alpha   90.00
_cell.angle_beta   90.00
_cell.angle_gamma   90.00
#
_symmetry.space_group_name_H-M   'P 1'
#
loop_
_entity.id
_entity.type
_entity.pdbx_description
1 polymer ?
#
loop_
_entity_poly.entity_id
_entity_poly.type
_entity_poly.pdbx_seq_one_letter_code
_entity_poly.pdbx_strand_id
1 'polypeptide(L)'
;MTEQQEDYIHLSVCINQLNHAWKTLNLVKNTKDNPLSGPAFCYGLIEYTRAYTTSRGTIKRKRKLDQKWIPSKYLALHNRIIDARDKIHAHSDLTTLEAFLHIDRANNTKPISMIQNNINGLEELENIEDIIHLIEETLNKLYMEQELLEASLKF
;
A
#
# COMPACT_ATOMS: atom_id res chain seq x y z
N MET A 1 10.14 -13.31 23.68
CA MET A 1 10.39 -12.19 22.76
C MET A 1 10.64 -10.95 23.59
N THR A 2 11.82 -10.35 23.50
CA THR A 2 12.07 -9.01 24.05
C THR A 2 11.50 -7.94 23.11
N GLU A 3 11.35 -6.70 23.58
CA GLU A 3 10.89 -5.59 22.72
C GLU A 3 11.83 -5.36 21.54
N GLN A 4 13.13 -5.41 21.78
CA GLN A 4 14.16 -5.26 20.76
C GLN A 4 14.13 -6.39 19.72
N GLN A 5 13.91 -7.65 20.13
CA GLN A 5 13.74 -8.78 19.21
C GLN A 5 12.47 -8.61 18.35
N GLU A 6 11.37 -8.16 18.94
CA GLU A 6 10.12 -7.93 18.21
C GLU A 6 10.21 -6.73 17.26
N ASP A 7 10.95 -5.69 17.62
CA ASP A 7 11.24 -4.53 16.78
C ASP A 7 12.12 -4.93 15.57
N TYR A 8 13.13 -5.78 15.78
CA TYR A 8 13.94 -6.35 14.70
C TYR A 8 13.10 -7.21 13.74
N ILE A 9 12.26 -8.09 14.28
CA ILE A 9 11.34 -8.92 13.46
C ILE A 9 10.38 -8.03 12.68
N HIS A 10 9.79 -7.01 13.33
CA HIS A 10 8.90 -6.07 12.66
C HIS A 10 9.60 -5.35 11.51
N LEU A 11 10.80 -4.82 11.73
CA LEU A 11 11.57 -4.15 10.67
C LEU A 11 11.89 -5.11 9.51
N SER A 12 12.30 -6.33 9.82
CA SER A 12 12.59 -7.38 8.82
C SER A 12 11.35 -7.71 7.97
N VAL A 13 10.17 -7.78 8.60
CA VAL A 13 8.90 -7.98 7.90
C VAL A 13 8.56 -6.79 7.00
N CYS A 14 8.74 -5.54 7.46
CA CYS A 14 8.53 -4.35 6.64
C CYS A 14 9.46 -4.32 5.42
N ILE A 15 10.75 -4.64 5.61
CA ILE A 15 11.73 -4.74 4.53
C ILE A 15 11.29 -5.77 3.49
N ASN A 16 10.86 -6.97 3.92
CA ASN A 16 10.38 -8.01 3.01
C ASN A 16 9.15 -7.57 2.21
N GLN A 17 8.18 -6.91 2.85
CA GLN A 17 6.99 -6.37 2.17
C GLN A 17 7.35 -5.31 1.13
N LEU A 18 8.25 -4.38 1.47
CA LEU A 18 8.72 -3.36 0.55
C LEU A 18 9.51 -3.96 -0.62
N ASN A 19 10.33 -4.98 -0.38
CA ASN A 19 11.01 -5.73 -1.45
C ASN A 19 10.03 -6.44 -2.39
N HIS A 20 8.95 -7.03 -1.86
CA HIS A 20 7.91 -7.65 -2.68
C HIS A 20 7.21 -6.61 -3.55
N ALA A 21 6.82 -5.48 -2.97
CA ALA A 21 6.23 -4.36 -3.71
C ALA A 21 7.17 -3.87 -4.82
N TRP A 22 8.45 -3.63 -4.51
CA TRP A 22 9.46 -3.20 -5.47
C TRP A 22 9.60 -4.18 -6.64
N LYS A 23 9.69 -5.49 -6.35
CA LYS A 23 9.79 -6.54 -7.38
C LYS A 23 8.56 -6.56 -8.27
N THR A 24 7.36 -6.55 -7.68
CA THR A 24 6.10 -6.57 -8.43
C THR A 24 5.96 -5.34 -9.32
N LEU A 25 6.23 -4.14 -8.81
CA LEU A 25 6.10 -2.90 -9.57
C LEU A 25 7.12 -2.82 -10.72
N ASN A 26 8.35 -3.31 -10.51
CA ASN A 26 9.33 -3.43 -11.59
C ASN A 26 8.87 -4.40 -12.69
N LEU A 27 8.20 -5.51 -12.34
CA LEU A 27 7.62 -6.41 -13.33
C LEU A 27 6.50 -5.74 -14.11
N VAL A 28 5.59 -5.04 -13.42
CA VAL A 28 4.48 -4.29 -14.04
C VAL A 28 5.00 -3.23 -15.01
N LYS A 29 6.00 -2.44 -14.61
CA LYS A 29 6.65 -1.42 -15.45
C LYS A 29 7.09 -1.98 -16.81
N ASN A 30 7.60 -3.21 -16.81
CA ASN A 30 8.15 -3.87 -17.99
C ASN A 30 7.12 -4.71 -18.79
N THR A 31 5.86 -4.79 -18.35
CA THR A 31 4.84 -5.68 -18.94
C THR A 31 3.52 -4.97 -19.25
N LYS A 32 3.57 -3.79 -19.87
CA LYS A 32 2.40 -2.93 -20.10
C LYS A 32 1.23 -3.60 -20.84
N ASP A 33 1.49 -4.53 -21.76
CA ASP A 33 0.45 -5.22 -22.55
C ASP A 33 -0.12 -6.47 -21.87
N ASN A 34 0.33 -6.81 -20.66
CA ASN A 34 -0.18 -7.96 -19.93
C ASN A 34 -1.51 -7.61 -19.24
N PRO A 35 -2.60 -8.35 -19.47
CA PRO A 35 -3.89 -8.10 -18.83
C PRO A 35 -3.84 -8.18 -17.28
N LEU A 36 -2.81 -8.82 -16.72
CA LEU A 36 -2.59 -8.92 -15.28
C LEU A 36 -1.83 -7.71 -14.69
N SER A 37 -1.34 -6.78 -15.51
CA SER A 37 -0.53 -5.65 -15.03
C SER A 37 -1.30 -4.71 -14.11
N GLY A 38 -2.58 -4.45 -14.39
CA GLY A 38 -3.45 -3.68 -13.49
C GLY A 38 -3.62 -4.35 -12.11
N PRO A 39 -4.11 -5.60 -12.05
CA PRO A 39 -4.20 -6.34 -10.78
C PRO A 39 -2.86 -6.47 -10.04
N ALA A 40 -1.77 -6.71 -10.76
CA ALA A 40 -0.43 -6.80 -10.17
C ALA A 40 0.05 -5.44 -9.62
N PHE A 41 -0.28 -4.32 -10.28
CA PHE A 41 -0.02 -2.98 -9.76
C PHE A 41 -0.74 -2.75 -8.44
N CYS A 42 -2.04 -3.00 -8.38
CA CYS A 42 -2.84 -2.89 -7.15
C CYS A 42 -2.25 -3.77 -6.02
N TYR A 43 -1.85 -5.00 -6.33
CA TYR A 43 -1.18 -5.88 -5.37
C TYR A 43 0.15 -5.30 -4.88
N GLY A 44 0.97 -4.75 -5.78
CA GLY A 44 2.22 -4.07 -5.42
C GLY A 44 2.00 -2.89 -4.47
N LEU A 45 0.97 -2.06 -4.72
CA LEU A 45 0.60 -0.97 -3.81
C LEU A 45 0.10 -1.48 -2.46
N ILE A 46 -0.69 -2.56 -2.43
CA ILE A 46 -1.14 -3.19 -1.18
C ILE A 46 0.07 -3.69 -0.37
N GLU A 47 1.00 -4.43 -0.98
CA GLU A 47 2.22 -4.89 -0.31
C GLU A 47 3.04 -3.72 0.24
N TYR A 48 3.17 -2.64 -0.53
CA TYR A 48 3.83 -1.42 -0.08
C TYR A 48 3.17 -0.84 1.18
N THR A 49 1.84 -0.68 1.17
CA THR A 49 1.10 -0.07 2.28
C THR A 49 1.14 -0.89 3.58
N ARG A 50 1.34 -2.22 3.50
CA ARG A 50 1.38 -3.08 4.69
C ARG A 50 2.45 -2.66 5.70
N ALA A 51 3.60 -2.20 5.23
CA ALA A 51 4.67 -1.72 6.10
C ALA A 51 4.23 -0.51 6.96
N TYR A 52 3.31 0.32 6.45
CA TYR A 52 2.81 1.53 7.10
C TYR A 52 1.48 1.32 7.83
N THR A 53 0.91 0.12 7.75
CA THR A 53 -0.32 -0.23 8.44
C THR A 53 0.00 -0.80 9.82
N THR A 54 -0.91 -0.67 10.76
CA THR A 54 -0.67 -1.15 12.14
C THR A 54 -0.58 -2.67 12.20
N SER A 55 0.54 -3.19 12.72
CA SER A 55 0.75 -4.58 13.10
C SER A 55 0.71 -4.75 14.63
N ARG A 56 0.44 -5.99 15.08
CA ARG A 56 0.42 -6.39 16.49
C ARG A 56 1.32 -7.62 16.65
N GLY A 57 2.17 -7.60 17.67
CA GLY A 57 2.99 -8.75 18.04
C GLY A 57 2.65 -9.28 19.43
N THR A 58 3.57 -10.01 20.04
CA THR A 58 3.38 -10.61 21.38
C THR A 58 3.42 -9.55 22.48
N ILE A 59 4.14 -8.46 22.25
CA ILE A 59 4.14 -7.29 23.12
C ILE A 59 2.95 -6.39 22.73
N LYS A 60 2.21 -5.90 23.73
CA LYS A 60 0.98 -5.08 23.57
C LYS A 60 1.28 -3.65 23.06
N ARG A 61 2.22 -3.50 22.14
CA ARG A 61 2.57 -2.27 21.44
C ARG A 61 2.21 -2.44 19.96
N LYS A 62 1.47 -1.47 19.43
CA LYS A 62 1.19 -1.36 18.00
C LYS A 62 2.47 -0.92 17.29
N ARG A 63 2.78 -1.56 16.16
CA ARG A 63 3.93 -1.20 15.33
C ARG A 63 3.47 -0.82 13.93
N LYS A 64 4.13 0.17 13.36
CA LYS A 64 3.99 0.57 11.95
C LYS A 64 5.29 1.24 11.55
N LEU A 65 5.64 1.17 10.28
CA LEU A 65 6.76 1.94 9.77
C LEU A 65 6.41 3.43 9.83
N ASP A 66 7.35 4.22 10.36
CA ASP A 66 7.18 5.66 10.56
C ASP A 66 7.38 6.43 9.24
N GLN A 67 6.67 7.53 9.05
CA GLN A 67 6.81 8.38 7.87
C GLN A 67 8.19 9.05 7.76
N LYS A 68 8.98 9.11 8.83
CA LYS A 68 10.37 9.61 8.81
C LYS A 68 11.27 8.89 7.80
N TRP A 69 10.92 7.66 7.42
CA TRP A 69 11.67 6.87 6.46
C TRP A 69 11.41 7.32 5.01
N ILE A 70 10.26 7.95 4.76
CA ILE A 70 9.86 8.45 3.44
C ILE A 70 10.67 9.70 3.07
N PRO A 71 11.34 9.76 1.91
CA PRO A 71 11.95 10.98 1.41
C PRO A 71 10.92 12.10 1.25
N SER A 72 11.25 13.31 1.68
CA SER A 72 10.31 14.45 1.71
C SER A 72 9.68 14.74 0.33
N LYS A 73 10.44 14.60 -0.75
CA LYS A 73 9.96 14.76 -2.13
C LYS A 73 8.81 13.81 -2.51
N TYR A 74 8.73 12.65 -1.88
CA TYR A 74 7.71 11.63 -2.18
C TYR A 74 6.61 11.54 -1.11
N LEU A 75 6.60 12.41 -0.10
CA LEU A 75 5.61 12.34 0.97
C LEU A 75 4.17 12.51 0.44
N ALA A 76 3.97 13.39 -0.55
CA ALA A 76 2.67 13.55 -1.19
C ALA A 76 2.22 12.26 -1.91
N LEU A 77 3.13 11.64 -2.67
CA LEU A 77 2.87 10.36 -3.36
C LEU A 77 2.56 9.24 -2.37
N HIS A 78 3.36 9.12 -1.30
CA HIS A 78 3.12 8.19 -0.21
C HIS A 78 1.69 8.32 0.36
N ASN A 79 1.28 9.54 0.70
CA ASN A 79 -0.04 9.78 1.26
C ASN A 79 -1.17 9.41 0.28
N ARG A 80 -1.03 9.71 -1.01
CA ARG A 80 -2.01 9.30 -2.02
C ARG A 80 -2.14 7.78 -2.12
N ILE A 81 -1.03 7.04 -2.05
CA ILE A 81 -1.04 5.56 -2.09
C ILE A 81 -1.70 4.98 -0.82
N ILE A 82 -1.41 5.53 0.36
CA ILE A 82 -2.08 5.12 1.61
C ILE A 82 -3.58 5.36 1.51
N ASP A 83 -3.99 6.55 1.07
CA ASP A 83 -5.39 6.92 0.88
C ASP A 83 -6.09 6.01 -0.15
N ALA A 84 -5.42 5.68 -1.26
CA ALA A 84 -5.94 4.76 -2.27
C ALA A 84 -6.14 3.36 -1.69
N ARG A 85 -5.23 2.87 -0.83
CA ARG A 85 -5.43 1.60 -0.12
C ARG A 85 -6.66 1.64 0.77
N ASP A 86 -6.80 2.71 1.55
CA ASP A 86 -7.91 2.88 2.47
C ASP A 86 -9.26 3.01 1.75
N LYS A 87 -9.33 3.72 0.63
CA LYS A 87 -10.62 4.08 -0.02
C LYS A 87 -10.99 3.21 -1.23
N ILE A 88 -10.00 2.61 -1.88
CA ILE A 88 -10.15 1.98 -3.20
C ILE A 88 -9.77 0.49 -3.14
N HIS A 89 -8.58 0.14 -2.63
CA HIS A 89 -8.04 -1.22 -2.78
C HIS A 89 -8.42 -2.21 -1.69
N ALA A 90 -8.35 -1.82 -0.41
CA ALA A 90 -8.56 -2.72 0.72
C ALA A 90 -9.91 -2.50 1.40
N HIS A 91 -10.45 -1.27 1.33
CA HIS A 91 -11.83 -0.97 1.69
C HIS A 91 -12.41 -0.15 0.53
N SER A 92 -13.57 -0.55 0.01
CA SER A 92 -14.25 0.19 -1.05
C SER A 92 -15.23 1.16 -0.41
N ASP A 93 -14.75 2.36 -0.13
CA ASP A 93 -15.57 3.41 0.47
C ASP A 93 -16.62 3.88 -0.56
N LEU A 94 -17.91 3.72 -0.21
CA LEU A 94 -19.03 4.07 -1.09
C LEU A 94 -19.00 5.55 -1.50
N THR A 95 -18.47 6.42 -0.65
CA THR A 95 -18.33 7.86 -0.92
C THR A 95 -17.36 8.16 -2.06
N THR A 96 -16.34 7.31 -2.26
CA THR A 96 -15.34 7.48 -3.33
C THR A 96 -15.95 7.23 -4.70
N LEU A 97 -16.91 6.31 -4.78
CA LEU A 97 -17.61 5.98 -6.02
C LEU A 97 -18.66 7.03 -6.42
N GLU A 98 -18.96 7.99 -5.53
CA GLU A 98 -20.04 8.99 -5.70
C GLU A 98 -21.33 8.34 -6.24
N ALA A 99 -21.67 7.18 -5.70
CA ALA A 99 -22.74 6.36 -6.26
C ALA A 99 -24.12 6.95 -5.93
N PHE A 100 -24.94 7.18 -6.95
CA PHE A 100 -26.32 7.64 -6.82
C PHE A 100 -27.29 6.53 -7.20
N LEU A 101 -28.23 6.24 -6.29
CA LEU A 101 -29.31 5.28 -6.50
C LEU A 101 -30.54 6.00 -7.03
N HIS A 102 -31.01 5.61 -8.21
CA HIS A 102 -32.28 6.06 -8.77
C HIS A 102 -33.28 4.90 -8.79
N ILE A 103 -34.40 5.09 -8.10
CA ILE A 103 -35.48 4.10 -8.03
C ILE A 103 -36.71 4.70 -8.71
N ASP A 104 -37.11 4.13 -9.83
CA ASP A 104 -38.36 4.49 -10.51
C ASP A 104 -39.40 3.38 -10.30
N ARG A 105 -40.69 3.70 -10.40
CA ARG A 105 -41.80 2.76 -10.33
C ARG A 105 -42.54 2.77 -11.66
N ALA A 106 -42.04 2.00 -12.61
CA ALA A 106 -42.69 1.79 -13.90
C ALA A 106 -43.35 0.40 -13.95
N ASN A 107 -44.66 0.33 -14.22
CA ASN A 107 -45.41 -0.90 -14.55
C ASN A 107 -45.27 -2.08 -13.55
N ASN A 108 -45.64 -1.89 -12.27
CA ASN A 108 -45.63 -2.92 -11.22
C ASN A 108 -44.25 -3.57 -10.91
N THR A 109 -43.18 -3.15 -11.59
CA THR A 109 -41.79 -3.46 -11.23
C THR A 109 -41.09 -2.17 -10.77
N LYS A 110 -40.11 -2.32 -9.87
CA LYS A 110 -39.26 -1.22 -9.44
C LYS A 110 -37.95 -1.29 -10.23
N PRO A 111 -37.81 -0.60 -11.37
CA PRO A 111 -36.49 -0.43 -11.98
C PRO A 111 -35.57 0.33 -11.01
N ILE A 112 -34.41 -0.28 -10.75
CA ILE A 112 -33.35 0.28 -9.92
C ILE A 112 -32.16 0.52 -10.85
N SER A 113 -31.69 1.76 -10.92
CA SER A 113 -30.45 2.12 -11.61
C SER A 113 -29.45 2.75 -10.63
N MET A 114 -28.17 2.46 -10.86
CA MET A 114 -27.06 3.00 -10.08
C MET A 114 -26.10 3.69 -11.04
N ILE A 115 -25.78 4.95 -10.74
CA ILE A 115 -24.76 5.74 -11.46
C ILE A 115 -23.56 5.87 -10.51
N GLN A 116 -22.35 5.61 -10.98
CA GLN A 116 -21.12 5.67 -10.17
C GLN A 116 -19.93 6.16 -10.99
N ASN A 117 -18.96 6.80 -10.32
CA ASN A 117 -17.67 7.14 -10.91
C ASN A 117 -16.87 5.88 -11.22
N ASN A 118 -16.04 5.96 -12.27
CA ASN A 118 -15.15 4.88 -12.66
C ASN A 118 -13.78 5.06 -11.99
N ILE A 119 -13.62 4.46 -10.81
CA ILE A 119 -12.33 4.37 -10.09
C ILE A 119 -11.84 2.94 -10.22
N ASN A 120 -10.64 2.75 -10.79
CA ASN A 120 -10.12 1.43 -11.12
C ASN A 120 -8.87 1.05 -10.32
N GLY A 121 -8.33 1.98 -9.50
CA GLY A 121 -7.15 1.73 -8.68
C GLY A 121 -5.83 1.84 -9.46
N LEU A 122 -5.87 2.29 -10.72
CA LEU A 122 -4.70 2.45 -11.57
C LEU A 122 -4.31 3.93 -11.73
N GLU A 123 -4.88 4.82 -10.92
CA GLU A 123 -4.67 6.26 -11.01
C GLU A 123 -3.19 6.63 -10.81
N GLU A 124 -2.47 5.88 -9.97
CA GLU A 124 -1.03 6.09 -9.74
C GLU A 124 -0.13 5.26 -10.68
N LEU A 125 -0.69 4.55 -11.67
CA LEU A 125 0.11 3.73 -12.59
C LEU A 125 1.06 4.57 -13.44
N GLU A 126 0.66 5.80 -13.78
CA GLU A 126 1.53 6.76 -14.48
C GLU A 126 2.77 7.14 -13.65
N ASN A 127 2.67 7.06 -12.32
CA ASN A 127 3.72 7.41 -11.36
C ASN A 127 4.58 6.21 -10.96
N ILE A 128 4.46 5.05 -11.63
CA ILE A 128 5.12 3.80 -11.22
C ILE A 128 6.64 3.94 -11.00
N GLU A 129 7.31 4.79 -11.78
CA GLU A 129 8.75 5.06 -11.62
C GLU A 129 9.06 5.75 -10.28
N ASP A 130 8.30 6.78 -9.95
CA ASP A 130 8.45 7.52 -8.68
C ASP A 130 8.11 6.63 -7.49
N ILE A 131 7.14 5.71 -7.63
CA ILE A 131 6.80 4.74 -6.61
C ILE A 131 7.97 3.78 -6.39
N ILE A 132 8.56 3.25 -7.46
CA ILE A 132 9.73 2.37 -7.38
C ILE A 132 10.88 3.10 -6.66
N HIS A 133 11.20 4.33 -7.06
CA HIS A 133 12.25 5.11 -6.43
C HIS A 133 11.97 5.46 -4.96
N LEU A 134 10.71 5.77 -4.61
CA LEU A 134 10.32 5.95 -3.23
C LEU A 134 10.58 4.68 -2.40
N ILE A 135 10.29 3.50 -2.95
CA ILE A 135 10.54 2.23 -2.26
C ILE A 135 12.04 1.98 -2.11
N GLU A 136 12.84 2.20 -3.16
CA GLU A 136 14.30 2.04 -3.15
C GLU A 136 14.96 2.93 -2.11
N GLU A 137 14.64 4.23 -2.10
CA GLU A 137 15.21 5.18 -1.14
C GLU A 137 14.80 4.85 0.29
N THR A 138 13.58 4.32 0.50
CA THR A 138 13.13 3.84 1.80
C THR A 138 13.92 2.61 2.22
N LEU A 139 14.01 1.59 1.36
CA LEU A 139 14.73 0.34 1.62
C LEU A 139 16.19 0.59 1.98
N ASN A 140 16.89 1.47 1.24
CA ASN A 140 18.28 1.83 1.53
C ASN A 140 18.46 2.32 2.98
N LYS A 141 17.51 3.10 3.50
CA LYS A 141 17.54 3.56 4.90
C LYS A 141 17.25 2.43 5.89
N LEU A 142 16.29 1.56 5.57
CA LEU A 142 15.88 0.47 6.45
C LEU A 142 16.93 -0.62 6.58
N TYR A 143 17.68 -0.91 5.52
CA TYR A 143 18.79 -1.86 5.60
C TYR A 143 19.88 -1.38 6.56
N MET A 144 20.24 -0.09 6.51
CA MET A 144 21.19 0.48 7.48
C MET A 144 20.66 0.37 8.92
N GLU A 145 19.36 0.66 9.14
CA GLU A 145 18.74 0.54 10.46
C GLU A 145 18.70 -0.92 10.94
N GLN A 146 18.48 -1.87 10.03
CA GLN A 146 18.45 -3.30 10.35
C GLN A 146 19.81 -3.78 10.85
N GLU A 147 20.91 -3.38 10.19
CA GLU A 147 22.27 -3.70 10.62
C GLU A 147 22.57 -3.12 12.01
N LEU A 148 22.14 -1.89 12.28
CA LEU A 148 22.30 -1.25 13.59
C LEU A 148 21.52 -1.98 14.69
N LEU A 149 20.27 -2.37 14.40
CA LEU A 149 19.45 -3.13 15.34
C LEU A 149 20.05 -4.52 15.58
N GLU A 150 20.51 -5.21 14.53
CA GLU A 150 21.14 -6.52 14.63
C GLU A 150 22.40 -6.47 15.51
N ALA A 151 23.29 -5.50 15.29
CA ALA A 151 24.50 -5.33 16.09
C ALA A 151 24.20 -5.03 17.58
N SER A 152 23.03 -4.46 17.87
CA SER A 152 22.60 -4.16 19.23
C SER A 152 21.90 -5.32 19.94
N LEU A 153 21.53 -6.39 19.23
CA LEU A 153 20.87 -7.56 19.81
C LEU A 153 21.87 -8.33 20.68
N LYS A 154 21.53 -8.49 21.95
CA LYS A 154 22.26 -9.37 22.86
C LYS A 154 21.63 -10.76 22.79
N PHE A 155 22.43 -11.75 22.39
CA PHE A 155 22.08 -13.17 22.43
C PHE A 155 22.41 -13.77 23.79
#